data_AF-A0A7R9ZM86-F1
#
_entry.id   AF-A0A7R9ZM86-F1
#
_cell.length_a   1.000
_cell.length_b   1.000
_cell.length_c   1.000
_cell.angle_alpha   90.00
_cell.angle_beta   90.00
_cell.angle_gamma   90.00
#
_symmetry.space_group_name_H-M   'P 1'
#
loop_
_entity.id
_entity.type
_entity.pdbx_description
1 polymer ?
#
loop_
_entity_poly.entity_id
_entity_poly.type
_entity_poly.pdbx_seq_one_letter_code
_entity_poly.pdbx_strand_id
1 'polypeptide(L)'
;YSNNNNNNNNSIVTRPHPQIFRTMTTTRSDEPAAKKPKTDEEPAADSPTGWEKHTMNISEAVMKADEGKHFEDLAKADVTALQGIGPYSQRVLDALHVKTVTDLAHYKYYHMARALATLAETETKDGRLATSVMNIDKAVDKEWESKTLTEILEAPTEALEGLTKQASDLLAALGAKTIGELATLKYCRWAEAIVEVQKYENLLTAKERKVQAQLKKLS
;
A
#
# COMPACT_ATOMS: atom_id res chain seq x y z
N TYR A 1 -43.12 -14.27 -41.07
CA TYR A 1 -41.93 -14.46 -41.92
C TYR A 1 -40.84 -15.05 -41.04
N SER A 2 -40.84 -16.37 -40.86
CA SER A 2 -39.90 -17.33 -41.51
C SER A 2 -38.48 -17.20 -40.94
N ASN A 3 -38.00 -18.01 -39.98
CA ASN A 3 -37.86 -19.47 -39.84
C ASN A 3 -36.53 -20.03 -40.43
N ASN A 4 -35.99 -21.03 -39.71
CA ASN A 4 -34.97 -22.04 -40.08
C ASN A 4 -33.47 -21.67 -40.08
N ASN A 5 -32.52 -22.56 -39.74
CA ASN A 5 -32.45 -23.83 -38.97
C ASN A 5 -31.00 -24.37 -39.05
N ASN A 6 -30.75 -25.43 -38.26
CA ASN A 6 -29.83 -26.56 -38.48
C ASN A 6 -28.33 -26.44 -38.15
N ASN A 7 -27.65 -27.50 -37.70
CA ASN A 7 -27.98 -28.69 -36.89
C ASN A 7 -26.70 -29.54 -36.71
N ASN A 8 -26.81 -30.53 -35.81
CA ASN A 8 -26.07 -31.79 -35.66
C ASN A 8 -24.75 -31.80 -34.87
N ASN A 9 -24.68 -32.47 -33.70
CA ASN A 9 -24.87 -33.90 -33.36
C ASN A 9 -23.70 -34.80 -33.79
N ASN A 10 -23.06 -35.44 -32.80
CA ASN A 10 -22.86 -36.89 -32.87
C ASN A 10 -22.70 -37.54 -31.48
N SER A 11 -23.21 -38.75 -31.38
CA SER A 11 -23.59 -39.47 -30.16
C SER A 11 -22.98 -40.89 -30.14
N ILE A 12 -22.69 -41.37 -28.92
CA ILE A 12 -22.88 -42.77 -28.43
C ILE A 12 -21.98 -43.90 -29.00
N VAL A 13 -21.34 -44.67 -28.09
CA VAL A 13 -21.32 -46.17 -27.96
C VAL A 13 -20.60 -46.51 -26.62
N THR A 14 -21.25 -46.74 -25.46
CA THR A 14 -21.71 -47.98 -24.78
C THR A 14 -20.98 -49.33 -25.04
N ARG A 15 -20.39 -49.96 -23.99
CA ARG A 15 -20.83 -51.22 -23.28
C ARG A 15 -19.68 -51.97 -22.52
N PRO A 16 -20.01 -52.88 -21.55
CA PRO A 16 -19.21 -53.19 -20.34
C PRO A 16 -18.63 -54.63 -20.22
N HIS A 17 -17.72 -54.84 -19.22
CA HIS A 17 -17.33 -56.01 -18.34
C HIS A 17 -17.48 -57.48 -18.83
N PRO A 18 -16.68 -58.50 -18.37
CA PRO A 18 -16.48 -58.86 -16.92
C PRO A 18 -15.18 -59.65 -16.49
N GLN A 19 -14.93 -59.69 -15.16
CA GLN A 19 -14.52 -60.80 -14.22
C GLN A 19 -13.46 -61.87 -14.67
N ILE A 20 -12.56 -62.51 -13.89
CA ILE A 20 -12.68 -63.17 -12.56
C ILE A 20 -11.30 -63.76 -12.08
N PHE A 21 -11.18 -64.03 -10.77
CA PHE A 21 -10.34 -65.04 -10.04
C PHE A 21 -8.81 -64.92 -9.89
N ARG A 22 -8.31 -64.86 -8.63
CA ARG A 22 -7.69 -66.00 -7.90
C ARG A 22 -7.27 -65.60 -6.47
N THR A 23 -7.62 -66.45 -5.50
CA THR A 23 -7.21 -66.43 -4.09
C THR A 23 -5.76 -66.93 -3.91
N MET A 24 -5.05 -66.48 -2.86
CA MET A 24 -4.23 -67.31 -1.96
C MET A 24 -3.71 -66.50 -0.75
N THR A 25 -3.70 -67.18 0.38
CA THR A 25 -3.48 -66.72 1.76
C THR A 25 -1.99 -66.74 2.14
N THR A 26 -1.64 -66.02 3.22
CA THR A 26 -0.56 -66.33 4.19
C THR A 26 0.86 -65.90 3.83
N THR A 27 1.37 -64.83 4.46
CA THR A 27 2.20 -64.88 5.69
C THR A 27 2.56 -63.47 6.15
N ARG A 28 2.31 -63.21 7.44
CA ARG A 28 2.80 -62.09 8.22
C ARG A 28 4.24 -62.38 8.63
N SER A 29 5.18 -61.53 8.27
CA SER A 29 6.50 -61.44 8.88
C SER A 29 6.69 -59.99 9.32
N ASP A 30 6.80 -59.82 10.64
CA ASP A 30 7.04 -58.55 11.30
C ASP A 30 8.45 -58.03 10.96
N GLU A 31 8.53 -56.83 10.38
CA GLU A 31 9.74 -55.99 10.37
C GLU A 31 9.42 -54.65 11.04
N PRO A 32 10.35 -54.10 11.83
CA PRO A 32 10.09 -52.93 12.67
C PRO A 32 9.89 -51.68 11.80
N ALA A 33 8.78 -50.99 12.05
CA ALA A 33 8.41 -49.75 11.39
C ALA A 33 9.53 -48.69 11.53
N ALA A 34 10.28 -48.50 10.44
CA ALA A 34 11.05 -47.29 10.23
C ALA A 34 10.07 -46.10 10.30
N LYS A 35 10.29 -45.18 11.24
CA LYS A 35 9.58 -43.90 11.29
C LYS A 35 9.76 -43.23 9.94
N LYS A 36 8.70 -43.23 9.13
CA LYS A 36 8.61 -42.38 7.95
C LYS A 36 8.92 -40.94 8.39
N PRO A 37 9.82 -40.22 7.68
CA PRO A 37 9.91 -38.78 7.84
C PRO A 37 8.49 -38.23 7.68
N LYS A 38 8.06 -37.34 8.59
CA LYS A 38 6.79 -36.64 8.41
C LYS A 38 6.85 -35.98 7.05
N THR A 39 6.01 -36.48 6.14
CA THR A 39 5.72 -35.87 4.86
C THR A 39 5.39 -34.41 5.14
N ASP A 40 6.03 -33.50 4.40
CA ASP A 40 5.68 -32.10 4.39
C ASP A 40 4.21 -31.99 3.95
N GLU A 41 3.30 -31.98 4.94
CA GLU A 41 1.87 -31.79 4.72
C GLU A 41 1.67 -30.40 4.09
N GLU A 42 1.03 -30.37 2.93
CA GLU A 42 0.47 -29.16 2.34
C GLU A 42 -0.31 -28.38 3.42
N PRO A 43 -0.16 -27.05 3.49
CA PRO A 43 -0.65 -26.30 4.63
C PRO A 43 -2.18 -26.36 4.70
N ALA A 44 -2.70 -26.97 5.77
CA ALA A 44 -4.08 -26.79 6.19
C ALA A 44 -4.37 -25.28 6.32
N ALA A 45 -5.48 -24.84 5.72
CA ALA A 45 -5.94 -23.45 5.64
C ALA A 45 -6.19 -22.75 7.01
N ASP A 46 -5.95 -23.44 8.13
CA ASP A 46 -6.29 -23.03 9.51
C ASP A 46 -5.05 -22.88 10.42
N SER A 47 -3.84 -22.77 9.88
CA SER A 47 -2.67 -22.47 10.72
C SER A 47 -2.72 -21.02 11.22
N PRO A 48 -2.57 -20.75 12.53
CA PRO A 48 -2.63 -19.40 13.05
C PRO A 48 -1.52 -18.52 12.46
N THR A 49 -1.91 -17.36 11.94
CA THR A 49 -1.00 -16.31 11.46
C THR A 49 -0.16 -15.75 12.61
N GLY A 50 -0.67 -15.84 13.85
CA GLY A 50 -0.08 -15.20 15.02
C GLY A 50 -0.54 -13.75 15.20
N TRP A 51 -1.49 -13.29 14.39
CA TRP A 51 -2.08 -11.96 14.48
C TRP A 51 -3.50 -11.95 15.06
N GLU A 52 -4.03 -13.09 15.49
CA GLU A 52 -5.45 -13.27 15.87
C GLU A 52 -5.91 -12.41 17.06
N LYS A 53 -4.96 -11.94 17.88
CA LYS A 53 -5.21 -11.06 19.03
C LYS A 53 -4.91 -9.58 18.77
N HIS A 54 -4.49 -9.23 17.55
CA HIS A 54 -4.18 -7.84 17.22
C HIS A 54 -5.48 -7.05 17.06
N THR A 55 -5.47 -5.80 17.56
CA THR A 55 -6.62 -4.89 17.51
C THR A 55 -6.32 -3.60 16.74
N MET A 56 -5.09 -3.42 16.28
CA MET A 56 -4.67 -2.26 15.48
C MET A 56 -5.46 -2.22 14.16
N ASN A 57 -5.87 -1.02 13.76
CA ASN A 57 -6.51 -0.77 12.48
C ASN A 57 -6.29 0.70 12.06
N ILE A 58 -6.57 0.99 10.79
CA ILE A 58 -6.67 2.34 10.23
C ILE A 58 -7.98 2.49 9.43
N SER A 59 -9.08 1.92 9.93
CA SER A 59 -10.33 1.78 9.18
C SER A 59 -10.92 3.11 8.68
N GLU A 60 -10.58 4.24 9.30
CA GLU A 60 -11.00 5.58 8.86
C GLU A 60 -10.14 6.16 7.71
N ALA A 61 -8.99 5.56 7.43
CA ALA A 61 -8.06 6.00 6.38
C ALA A 61 -8.19 5.18 5.10
N VAL A 62 -8.56 3.90 5.19
CA VAL A 62 -8.63 2.97 4.05
C VAL A 62 -10.04 2.48 3.76
N MET A 63 -10.31 2.12 2.51
CA MET A 63 -11.60 1.54 2.11
C MET A 63 -11.86 0.22 2.83
N LYS A 64 -13.13 -0.14 3.02
CA LYS A 64 -13.54 -1.35 3.76
C LYS A 64 -12.94 -2.65 3.21
N ALA A 65 -12.69 -2.72 1.91
CA ALA A 65 -12.07 -3.88 1.26
C ALA A 65 -10.56 -4.00 1.55
N ASP A 66 -9.94 -2.95 2.08
CA ASP A 66 -8.52 -2.81 2.31
C ASP A 66 -8.14 -2.85 3.79
N GLU A 67 -9.11 -2.83 4.72
CA GLU A 67 -8.89 -2.78 6.18
C GLU A 67 -8.07 -3.96 6.74
N GLY A 68 -8.07 -5.11 6.06
CA GLY A 68 -7.36 -6.32 6.47
C GLY A 68 -6.02 -6.56 5.78
N LYS A 69 -5.55 -5.63 4.94
CA LYS A 69 -4.31 -5.78 4.18
C LYS A 69 -3.07 -5.45 5.02
N HIS A 70 -1.94 -6.03 4.63
CA HIS A 70 -0.64 -5.59 5.11
C HIS A 70 -0.39 -4.13 4.69
N PHE A 71 0.36 -3.38 5.50
CA PHE A 71 0.79 -2.03 5.12
C PHE A 71 1.66 -2.07 3.86
N GLU A 72 2.45 -3.12 3.65
CA GLU A 72 3.20 -3.31 2.40
C GLU A 72 2.28 -3.41 1.16
N ASP A 73 1.14 -4.08 1.29
CA ASP A 73 0.17 -4.19 0.19
C ASP A 73 -0.59 -2.87 -0.02
N LEU A 74 -0.93 -2.18 1.07
CA LEU A 74 -1.56 -0.85 1.01
C LEU A 74 -0.64 0.18 0.35
N ALA A 75 0.66 0.16 0.65
CA ALA A 75 1.63 1.08 0.06
C ALA A 75 1.71 0.95 -1.48
N LYS A 76 1.53 -0.27 -2.00
CA LYS A 76 1.54 -0.57 -3.45
C LYS A 76 0.17 -0.38 -4.10
N ALA A 77 -0.90 -0.23 -3.31
CA ALA A 77 -2.25 -0.08 -3.81
C ALA A 77 -2.45 1.27 -4.51
N ASP A 78 -3.48 1.33 -5.36
CA ASP A 78 -3.96 2.56 -5.96
C ASP A 78 -4.45 3.55 -4.90
N VAL A 79 -4.34 4.85 -5.16
CA VAL A 79 -4.78 5.91 -4.24
C VAL A 79 -6.24 5.80 -3.81
N THR A 80 -7.11 5.15 -4.59
CA THR A 80 -8.51 4.86 -4.24
C THR A 80 -8.67 3.87 -3.09
N ALA A 81 -7.59 3.19 -2.66
CA ALA A 81 -7.58 2.45 -1.41
C ALA A 81 -7.75 3.37 -0.19
N LEU A 82 -7.49 4.68 -0.31
CA LEU A 82 -7.70 5.66 0.75
C LEU A 82 -9.13 6.22 0.72
N GLN A 83 -9.76 6.32 1.89
CA GLN A 83 -11.11 6.88 2.00
C GLN A 83 -11.15 8.36 1.56
N GLY A 84 -12.21 8.73 0.85
CA GLY A 84 -12.40 10.10 0.36
C GLY A 84 -11.74 10.41 -0.99
N ILE A 85 -10.95 9.49 -1.54
CA ILE A 85 -10.45 9.57 -2.92
C ILE A 85 -11.45 8.88 -3.86
N GLY A 86 -12.40 9.66 -4.37
CA GLY A 86 -13.35 9.20 -5.39
C GLY A 86 -12.79 9.33 -6.82
N PRO A 87 -13.57 8.93 -7.85
CA PRO A 87 -13.14 8.94 -9.25
C PRO A 87 -12.71 10.31 -9.79
N TYR A 88 -13.19 11.40 -9.19
CA TYR A 88 -12.72 12.74 -9.54
C TYR A 88 -11.32 13.00 -8.98
N SER A 89 -11.12 12.83 -7.66
CA SER A 89 -9.84 13.03 -7.00
C SER A 89 -8.75 12.11 -7.54
N GLN A 90 -9.09 10.86 -7.90
CA GLN A 90 -8.16 9.93 -8.56
C GLN A 90 -7.65 10.50 -9.89
N ARG A 91 -8.53 11.00 -10.76
CA ARG A 91 -8.13 11.64 -12.03
C ARG A 91 -7.26 12.88 -11.83
N VAL A 92 -7.52 13.65 -10.78
CA VAL A 92 -6.70 14.81 -10.42
C VAL A 92 -5.29 14.36 -9.99
N LEU A 93 -5.18 13.32 -9.17
CA LEU A 93 -3.89 12.73 -8.76
C LEU A 93 -3.15 12.09 -9.94
N ASP A 94 -3.85 11.39 -10.83
CA ASP A 94 -3.27 10.84 -12.06
C ASP A 94 -2.64 11.94 -12.94
N ALA A 95 -3.28 13.10 -13.05
CA ALA A 95 -2.75 14.25 -13.79
C ALA A 95 -1.49 14.84 -13.13
N LEU A 96 -1.33 14.64 -11.81
CA LEU A 96 -0.11 14.94 -11.06
C LEU A 96 0.90 13.78 -11.08
N HIS A 97 0.64 12.72 -11.85
CA HIS A 97 1.43 11.49 -11.92
C HIS A 97 1.53 10.73 -10.59
N VAL A 98 0.49 10.82 -9.76
CA VAL A 98 0.38 10.14 -8.47
C VAL A 98 -0.69 9.05 -8.58
N LYS A 99 -0.29 7.77 -8.56
CA LYS A 99 -1.20 6.63 -8.80
C LYS A 99 -1.35 5.74 -7.59
N THR A 100 -0.26 5.54 -6.86
CA THR A 100 -0.21 4.64 -5.71
C THR A 100 -0.15 5.40 -4.39
N VAL A 101 -0.45 4.71 -3.29
CA VAL A 101 -0.22 5.24 -1.95
C VAL A 101 1.25 5.64 -1.75
N THR A 102 2.20 4.87 -2.31
CA THR A 102 3.63 5.24 -2.27
C THR A 102 3.95 6.50 -3.05
N ASP A 103 3.36 6.69 -4.25
CA ASP A 103 3.57 7.93 -5.02
C ASP A 103 3.06 9.15 -4.24
N LEU A 104 1.91 9.01 -3.58
CA LEU A 104 1.31 10.08 -2.79
C LEU A 104 2.12 10.37 -1.52
N ALA A 105 2.63 9.33 -0.86
CA ALA A 105 3.50 9.43 0.29
C ALA A 105 4.78 10.21 -0.04
N HIS A 106 5.36 9.95 -1.22
CA HIS A 106 6.61 10.56 -1.67
C HIS A 106 6.42 11.79 -2.58
N TYR A 107 5.21 12.38 -2.58
CA TYR A 107 4.95 13.55 -3.40
C TYR A 107 5.83 14.73 -2.95
N LYS A 108 6.81 15.10 -3.79
CA LYS A 108 7.87 16.06 -3.46
C LYS A 108 7.35 17.35 -2.82
N TYR A 109 6.31 17.94 -3.40
CA TYR A 109 5.77 19.23 -2.94
C TYR A 109 5.05 19.12 -1.59
N TYR A 110 4.46 17.95 -1.30
CA TYR A 110 3.91 17.68 0.02
C TYR A 110 5.02 17.62 1.08
N HIS A 111 6.11 16.88 0.84
CA HIS A 111 7.23 16.82 1.79
C HIS A 111 7.86 18.18 2.04
N MET A 112 8.02 18.98 0.98
CA MET A 112 8.52 20.35 1.08
C MET A 112 7.58 21.20 1.95
N ALA A 113 6.29 21.22 1.65
CA ALA A 113 5.28 21.93 2.43
C ALA A 113 5.27 21.49 3.91
N ARG A 114 5.33 20.17 4.17
CA ARG A 114 5.36 19.62 5.53
C ARG A 114 6.61 20.06 6.30
N ALA A 115 7.79 20.01 5.67
CA ALA A 115 9.03 20.45 6.30
C ALA A 115 9.00 21.95 6.65
N LEU A 116 8.46 22.78 5.74
CA LEU A 116 8.25 24.20 5.98
C LEU A 116 7.29 24.43 7.14
N ALA A 117 6.17 23.70 7.19
CA ALA A 117 5.19 23.80 8.26
C ALA A 117 5.81 23.44 9.62
N THR A 118 6.54 22.33 9.71
CA THR A 118 7.23 21.92 10.93
C THR A 118 8.24 22.96 11.41
N LEU A 119 9.01 23.57 10.52
CA LEU A 119 9.99 24.59 10.91
C LEU A 119 9.35 25.93 11.25
N ALA A 120 8.24 26.28 10.61
CA ALA A 120 7.49 27.51 10.90
C ALA A 120 6.98 27.56 12.34
N GLU A 121 6.66 26.41 12.95
CA GLU A 121 6.31 26.31 14.38
C GLU A 121 7.41 26.83 15.33
N THR A 122 8.66 26.88 14.84
CA THR A 122 9.82 27.38 15.59
C THR A 122 10.22 28.81 15.24
N GLU A 123 9.51 29.44 14.29
CA GLU A 123 9.82 30.78 13.82
C GLU A 123 9.42 31.85 14.85
N THR A 124 10.38 32.61 15.34
CA THR A 124 10.11 33.80 16.16
C THR A 124 9.92 35.00 15.24
N LYS A 125 8.78 35.68 15.36
CA LYS A 125 8.49 36.90 14.61
C LYS A 125 9.61 37.93 14.78
N ASP A 126 10.10 38.47 13.64
CA ASP A 126 11.21 39.42 13.57
C ASP A 126 12.53 38.91 14.20
N GLY A 127 12.66 37.59 14.42
CA GLY A 127 13.80 36.96 15.09
C GLY A 127 15.02 36.68 14.22
N ARG A 128 15.04 37.13 12.95
CA ARG A 128 16.15 36.86 12.03
C ARG A 128 17.39 37.67 12.42
N LEU A 129 18.49 36.97 12.69
CA LEU A 129 19.80 37.62 12.87
C LEU A 129 20.30 38.21 11.55
N ALA A 130 20.87 39.42 11.60
CA ALA A 130 21.43 40.11 10.42
C ALA A 130 22.57 39.31 9.73
N THR A 131 23.25 38.43 10.46
CA THR A 131 24.32 37.55 9.95
C THR A 131 23.81 36.20 9.45
N SER A 132 22.51 35.94 9.48
CA SER A 132 21.93 34.64 9.11
C SER A 132 22.08 34.37 7.61
N VAL A 133 22.62 33.19 7.29
CA VAL A 133 22.76 32.65 5.93
C VAL A 133 21.66 31.64 5.56
N MET A 134 20.72 31.35 6.47
CA MET A 134 19.63 30.41 6.24
C MET A 134 18.70 30.91 5.13
N ASN A 135 18.42 30.03 4.17
CA ASN A 135 17.56 30.25 3.02
C ASN A 135 17.01 28.91 2.50
N ILE A 136 16.02 29.00 1.63
CA ILE A 136 15.39 27.88 0.92
C ILE A 136 15.13 28.27 -0.55
N ASP A 137 16.02 29.05 -1.15
CA ASP A 137 15.81 29.68 -2.46
C ASP A 137 15.57 28.68 -3.60
N LYS A 138 15.90 27.40 -3.37
CA LYS A 138 15.66 26.28 -4.30
C LYS A 138 14.33 25.53 -4.09
N ALA A 139 13.50 26.03 -3.18
CA ALA A 139 12.23 25.44 -2.81
C ALA A 139 11.05 26.34 -3.17
N VAL A 140 11.28 27.63 -3.33
CA VAL A 140 10.25 28.64 -3.57
C VAL A 140 10.62 29.50 -4.76
N ASP A 141 9.61 30.05 -5.43
CA ASP A 141 9.81 31.03 -6.50
C ASP A 141 10.47 32.30 -5.96
N LYS A 142 11.14 33.04 -6.85
CA LYS A 142 11.96 34.20 -6.52
C LYS A 142 11.26 35.29 -5.68
N GLU A 143 9.95 35.46 -5.86
CA GLU A 143 9.14 36.42 -5.09
C GLU A 143 9.05 36.05 -3.59
N TRP A 144 9.26 34.79 -3.25
CA TRP A 144 9.09 34.22 -1.90
C TRP A 144 10.41 33.98 -1.16
N GLU A 145 11.57 34.12 -1.82
CA GLU A 145 12.91 33.87 -1.24
C GLU A 145 13.18 34.67 0.04
N SER A 146 12.66 35.91 0.13
CA SER A 146 12.87 36.80 1.28
C SER A 146 11.78 36.72 2.36
N LYS A 147 10.77 35.85 2.19
CA LYS A 147 9.61 35.75 3.07
C LYS A 147 9.90 34.87 4.29
N THR A 148 9.15 35.09 5.36
CA THR A 148 9.22 34.19 6.54
C THR A 148 8.57 32.85 6.22
N LEU A 149 8.88 31.80 6.98
CA LEU A 149 8.25 30.50 6.81
C LEU A 149 6.73 30.60 6.97
N THR A 150 6.26 31.38 7.95
CA THR A 150 4.83 31.64 8.16
C THR A 150 4.20 32.32 6.94
N GLU A 151 4.83 33.33 6.36
CA GLU A 151 4.34 33.97 5.13
C GLU A 151 4.29 33.00 3.95
N ILE A 152 5.29 32.12 3.82
CA ILE A 152 5.34 31.10 2.77
C ILE A 152 4.21 30.09 2.91
N LEU A 153 3.81 29.70 4.13
CA LEU A 153 2.69 28.77 4.31
C LEU A 153 1.34 29.32 3.82
N GLU A 154 1.17 30.65 3.88
CA GLU A 154 -0.03 31.32 3.37
C GLU A 154 0.01 31.52 1.84
N ALA A 155 1.16 31.28 1.21
CA ALA A 155 1.33 31.39 -0.23
C ALA A 155 0.52 30.32 -0.98
N PRO A 156 0.08 30.61 -2.23
CA PRO A 156 -0.50 29.58 -3.09
C PRO A 156 0.53 28.49 -3.40
N THR A 157 0.09 27.26 -3.69
CA THR A 157 1.03 26.15 -3.91
C THR A 157 2.00 26.37 -5.09
N GLU A 158 1.61 27.16 -6.10
CA GLU A 158 2.51 27.56 -7.21
C GLU A 158 3.70 28.42 -6.79
N ALA A 159 3.72 28.93 -5.55
CA ALA A 159 4.90 29.56 -4.99
C ALA A 159 6.06 28.57 -4.73
N LEU A 160 5.81 27.25 -4.79
CA LEU A 160 6.85 26.24 -4.71
C LEU A 160 7.57 26.09 -6.05
N GLU A 161 8.89 26.18 -6.03
CA GLU A 161 9.69 26.17 -7.26
C GLU A 161 9.45 24.90 -8.07
N GLY A 162 9.12 25.11 -9.35
CA GLY A 162 8.85 24.06 -10.33
C GLY A 162 7.43 23.48 -10.28
N LEU A 163 6.57 23.93 -9.37
CA LEU A 163 5.15 23.59 -9.43
C LEU A 163 4.43 24.54 -10.40
N THR A 164 3.87 24.00 -11.48
CA THR A 164 3.16 24.84 -12.45
C THR A 164 1.82 25.33 -11.91
N LYS A 165 1.32 26.45 -12.45
CA LYS A 165 -0.03 26.94 -12.14
C LYS A 165 -1.12 25.88 -12.33
N GLN A 166 -1.02 25.08 -13.40
CA GLN A 166 -1.97 24.00 -13.65
C GLN A 166 -1.92 22.93 -12.55
N ALA A 167 -0.72 22.56 -12.09
CA ALA A 167 -0.58 21.62 -10.97
C ALA A 167 -1.11 22.21 -9.66
N SER A 168 -0.91 23.51 -9.43
CA SER A 168 -1.50 24.24 -8.29
C SER A 168 -3.03 24.24 -8.34
N ASP A 169 -3.64 24.48 -9.50
CA ASP A 169 -5.11 24.42 -9.66
C ASP A 169 -5.66 22.99 -9.40
N LEU A 170 -4.89 21.95 -9.75
CA LEU A 170 -5.22 20.55 -9.43
C LEU A 170 -5.14 20.26 -7.93
N LEU A 171 -4.10 20.76 -7.23
CA LEU A 171 -3.99 20.64 -5.77
C LEU A 171 -5.11 21.39 -5.05
N ALA A 172 -5.48 22.57 -5.54
CA ALA A 172 -6.62 23.33 -5.03
C ALA A 172 -7.93 22.53 -5.14
N ALA A 173 -8.12 21.76 -6.22
CA ALA A 173 -9.26 20.87 -6.38
C ALA A 173 -9.28 19.68 -5.39
N LEU A 174 -8.12 19.32 -4.82
CA LEU A 174 -8.00 18.34 -3.72
C LEU A 174 -8.15 18.98 -2.33
N GLY A 175 -8.34 20.31 -2.25
CA GLY A 175 -8.47 21.06 -1.01
C GLY A 175 -7.17 21.66 -0.47
N ALA A 176 -6.13 21.77 -1.31
CA ALA A 176 -4.86 22.39 -0.95
C ALA A 176 -4.55 23.60 -1.86
N LYS A 177 -5.06 24.77 -1.48
CA LYS A 177 -4.83 26.04 -2.20
C LYS A 177 -3.53 26.70 -1.75
N THR A 178 -3.18 26.59 -0.47
CA THR A 178 -1.95 27.13 0.09
C THR A 178 -0.91 26.06 0.38
N ILE A 179 0.35 26.46 0.55
CA ILE A 179 1.43 25.55 0.99
C ILE A 179 1.09 24.94 2.36
N GLY A 180 0.51 25.72 3.28
CA GLY A 180 0.07 25.23 4.59
C GLY A 180 -1.06 24.18 4.51
N GLU A 181 -2.04 24.38 3.61
CA GLU A 181 -3.07 23.38 3.36
C GLU A 181 -2.50 22.12 2.71
N LEU A 182 -1.52 22.26 1.80
CA LEU A 182 -0.80 21.11 1.24
C LEU A 182 -0.05 20.33 2.32
N ALA A 183 0.63 21.01 3.24
CA ALA A 183 1.36 20.40 4.35
C ALA A 183 0.47 19.53 5.26
N THR A 184 -0.83 19.86 5.33
CA THR A 184 -1.80 19.19 6.20
C THR A 184 -2.78 18.31 5.44
N LEU A 185 -2.63 18.16 4.11
CA LEU A 185 -3.50 17.37 3.26
C LEU A 185 -3.60 15.93 3.76
N LYS A 186 -4.78 15.53 4.22
CA LYS A 186 -5.00 14.27 4.93
C LYS A 186 -4.54 13.04 4.15
N TYR A 187 -4.74 13.02 2.83
CA TYR A 187 -4.39 11.89 1.99
C TYR A 187 -2.88 11.65 1.95
N CYS A 188 -2.08 12.72 1.83
CA CYS A 188 -0.63 12.64 1.88
C CYS A 188 -0.15 12.21 3.28
N ARG A 189 -0.77 12.72 4.35
CA ARG A 189 -0.44 12.32 5.73
C ARG A 189 -0.69 10.84 5.99
N TRP A 190 -1.82 10.32 5.53
CA TRP A 190 -2.14 8.89 5.66
C TRP A 190 -1.17 8.04 4.84
N ALA A 191 -0.92 8.42 3.59
CA ALA A 191 0.01 7.73 2.72
C ALA A 191 1.42 7.68 3.30
N GLU A 192 1.95 8.82 3.76
CA GLU A 192 3.26 8.91 4.41
C GLU A 192 3.32 8.01 5.66
N ALA A 193 2.29 8.04 6.51
CA ALA A 193 2.23 7.20 7.69
C ALA A 193 2.22 5.70 7.35
N ILE A 194 1.40 5.27 6.37
CA ILE A 194 1.35 3.89 5.89
C ILE A 194 2.73 3.44 5.39
N VAL A 195 3.39 4.27 4.58
CA VAL A 195 4.70 3.98 4.00
C VAL A 195 5.82 3.97 5.06
N GLU A 196 5.68 4.72 6.14
CA GLU A 196 6.61 4.67 7.27
C GLU A 196 6.42 3.40 8.10
N VAL A 197 5.18 3.06 8.46
CA VAL A 197 4.93 1.92 9.37
C VAL A 197 5.13 0.56 8.70
N GLN A 198 4.96 0.42 7.38
CA GLN A 198 5.25 -0.83 6.65
C GLN A 198 6.68 -1.33 6.87
N LYS A 199 7.64 -0.43 7.13
CA LYS A 199 9.06 -0.78 7.35
C LYS A 199 9.25 -1.67 8.59
N TYR A 200 8.29 -1.63 9.51
CA TYR A 200 8.31 -2.36 10.77
C TYR A 200 7.33 -3.54 10.77
N GLU A 201 6.67 -3.80 9.64
CA GLU A 201 5.73 -4.89 9.49
C GLU A 201 6.45 -6.24 9.40
N ASN A 202 5.84 -7.28 9.96
CA ASN A 202 6.29 -8.65 9.75
C ASN A 202 5.28 -9.36 8.86
N LEU A 203 5.73 -9.78 7.68
CA LEU A 203 4.88 -10.46 6.69
C LEU A 203 4.78 -11.97 6.95
N LEU A 204 5.62 -12.50 7.82
CA LEU A 204 5.68 -13.94 8.09
C LEU A 204 4.74 -14.29 9.24
N THR A 205 3.93 -15.32 9.00
CA THR A 205 3.10 -15.95 10.01
C THR A 205 3.96 -16.50 11.16
N ALA A 206 3.34 -16.79 12.30
CA ALA A 206 4.02 -17.41 13.44
C ALA A 206 4.73 -18.72 13.09
N LYS A 207 4.17 -19.51 12.16
CA LYS A 207 4.79 -20.75 11.67
C LYS A 207 6.05 -20.43 10.86
N GLU A 208 5.96 -19.54 9.88
CA GLU A 208 7.07 -19.18 9.01
C GLU A 208 8.23 -18.55 9.79
N ARG A 209 7.93 -17.71 10.79
CA ARG A 209 8.96 -17.15 11.68
C ARG A 209 9.71 -18.21 12.47
N LYS A 210 9.01 -19.25 12.95
CA LYS A 210 9.65 -20.38 13.65
C LYS A 210 10.57 -21.16 12.71
N VAL A 211 10.12 -21.43 11.47
CA VAL A 211 10.92 -22.11 10.45
C VAL A 211 12.15 -21.29 10.11
N GLN A 212 11.99 -20.00 9.85
CA GLN A 212 13.11 -19.09 9.55
C GLN A 212 14.13 -19.03 10.69
N ALA A 213 13.67 -18.98 11.94
CA ALA A 213 14.54 -18.99 13.12
C ALA A 213 15.30 -20.32 13.30
N GLN A 214 14.71 -21.45 12.88
CA GLN A 214 15.40 -22.74 12.87
C GLN A 214 16.46 -22.78 11.77
N LEU A 215 16.12 -22.38 10.54
CA LEU A 215 17.08 -22.35 9.43
C LEU A 215 18.32 -21.50 9.75
N LYS A 216 18.12 -20.32 10.37
CA LYS A 216 19.23 -19.45 10.82
C LYS A 216 20.14 -20.06 11.90
N LYS A 217 19.68 -21.08 12.63
CA LYS A 217 20.49 -21.80 13.63
C LYS A 217 21.31 -22.93 13.00
N LEU A 218 20.95 -23.36 11.79
CA LEU A 218 21.66 -24.42 11.05
C LEU A 218 22.69 -23.86 10.05
N SER A 219 22.64 -22.57 9.73
CA SER A 219 23.64 -21.83 8.91
C SER A 219 24.77 -21.28 9.76
#